data_AF-A0A376ETM8-F1
#
_entry.id   AF-A0A376ETM8-F1
#
_cell.length_a   1.000
_cell.length_b   1.000
_cell.length_c   1.000
_cell.angle_alpha   90.00
_cell.angle_beta   90.00
_cell.angle_gamma   90.00
#
_symmetry.space_group_name_H-M   'P 1'
#
loop_
_entity.id
_entity.type
_entity.pdbx_description
1 polymer ?
#
loop_
_entity_poly.entity_id
_entity_poly.type
_entity_poly.pdbx_seq_one_letter_code
_entity_poly.pdbx_strand_id
1 'polypeptide(L)'
;MQEGDYSSFSYWNVPGFSLYLSLSGLLGVLVAPLYVGLIYIVNKYNTKKQIDFADLFIGYKQNFVNILIYSIISGIISSVAMTLCFFPFIFVYPFLLLGYPILLFENASATEALGKSFNIAKENYGTFLGATVVGGLISIAGVILCGIGIIATAPFMMIVMYSVYCAFLGKPRQIEFKK
;
A
#
# COMPACT_ATOMS: atom_id res chain seq x y z
N MET A 1 14.72 -33.76 -32.66
CA MET A 1 14.06 -32.78 -31.79
C MET A 1 14.54 -33.07 -30.38
N GLN A 2 15.47 -32.27 -29.85
CA GLN A 2 15.91 -32.41 -28.47
C GLN A 2 14.83 -31.78 -27.58
N GLU A 3 14.16 -32.60 -26.78
CA GLU A 3 13.34 -32.12 -25.67
C GLU A 3 14.28 -31.33 -24.74
N GLY A 4 14.11 -30.01 -24.68
CA GLY A 4 14.90 -29.18 -23.78
C GLY A 4 14.55 -29.54 -22.36
N ASP A 5 15.49 -30.12 -21.62
CA ASP A 5 15.32 -30.40 -20.20
C ASP A 5 15.39 -29.08 -19.40
N TYR A 6 14.23 -28.41 -19.27
CA TYR A 6 14.08 -27.14 -18.55
C TYR A 6 14.20 -27.29 -17.03
N SER A 7 14.35 -28.51 -16.50
CA SER A 7 14.49 -28.75 -15.06
C SER A 7 15.83 -28.23 -14.49
N SER A 8 16.83 -28.04 -15.36
CA SER A 8 18.16 -27.52 -15.01
C SER A 8 18.29 -25.99 -15.09
N PHE A 9 17.22 -25.29 -15.50
CA PHE A 9 17.25 -23.83 -15.62
C PHE A 9 17.20 -23.17 -14.23
N SER A 10 18.38 -22.85 -13.69
CA SER A 10 18.51 -22.15 -12.42
C SER A 10 18.32 -20.64 -12.61
N TYR A 11 17.15 -20.12 -12.23
CA TYR A 11 16.87 -18.68 -12.17
C TYR A 11 17.92 -17.90 -11.35
N TRP A 12 18.51 -18.56 -10.35
CA TRP A 12 19.57 -17.99 -9.51
C TRP A 12 20.88 -17.72 -10.24
N ASN A 13 21.12 -18.40 -11.36
CA ASN A 13 22.36 -18.27 -12.15
C ASN A 13 22.22 -17.30 -13.33
N VAL A 14 21.05 -16.67 -13.51
CA VAL A 14 20.87 -15.65 -14.56
C VAL A 14 21.69 -14.40 -14.17
N PRO A 15 22.63 -13.94 -15.03
CA PRO A 15 23.44 -12.77 -14.74
C PRO A 15 22.56 -11.54 -14.47
N GLY A 16 22.77 -10.87 -13.34
CA GLY A 16 22.00 -9.68 -12.95
C GLY A 16 20.65 -9.95 -12.29
N PHE A 17 20.19 -11.20 -12.17
CA PHE A 17 18.92 -11.52 -11.53
C PHE A 17 18.90 -11.18 -10.03
N SER A 18 19.95 -11.55 -9.30
CA SER A 18 20.09 -11.18 -7.87
C SER A 18 20.11 -9.66 -7.68
N LEU A 19 20.84 -8.95 -8.54
CA LEU A 19 20.89 -7.48 -8.51
C LEU A 19 19.52 -6.87 -8.81
N TYR A 20 18.80 -7.37 -9.81
CA TYR A 20 17.42 -6.96 -10.12
C TYR A 20 16.48 -7.16 -8.92
N LEU A 21 16.54 -8.31 -8.25
CA LEU A 21 15.70 -8.60 -7.08
C LEU A 21 16.02 -7.64 -5.92
N SER A 22 17.29 -7.44 -5.61
CA SER A 22 17.71 -6.53 -4.54
C SER A 22 17.31 -5.08 -4.82
N LEU A 23 17.53 -4.60 -6.05
CA LEU A 23 17.19 -3.24 -6.45
C LEU A 23 15.67 -3.02 -6.44
N SER A 24 14.91 -3.97 -6.99
CA SER A 24 13.44 -3.89 -7.04
C SER A 24 12.84 -3.91 -5.63
N GLY A 25 13.36 -4.74 -4.73
CA GLY A 25 12.92 -4.78 -3.33
C GLY A 25 13.21 -3.46 -2.60
N LEU A 26 14.43 -2.92 -2.76
CA LEU A 26 14.82 -1.65 -2.13
C LEU A 26 13.96 -0.48 -2.64
N LEU A 27 13.77 -0.39 -3.96
CA LEU A 27 12.92 0.63 -4.57
C LEU A 27 11.46 0.48 -4.09
N GLY A 28 10.93 -0.74 -4.03
CA GLY A 28 9.58 -1.00 -3.55
C GLY A 28 9.33 -0.50 -2.12
N VAL A 29 10.28 -0.74 -1.21
CA VAL A 29 10.22 -0.25 0.18
C VAL A 29 10.27 1.27 0.24
N LEU A 30 11.10 1.91 -0.61
CA LEU A 30 11.20 3.36 -0.68
C LEU A 30 9.98 4.04 -1.31
N VAL A 31 9.14 3.32 -2.05
CA VAL A 31 7.87 3.86 -2.59
C VAL A 31 6.79 3.95 -1.50
N ALA A 32 6.84 3.14 -0.44
CA ALA A 32 5.80 3.13 0.59
C ALA A 32 5.55 4.50 1.27
N PRO A 33 6.58 5.30 1.62
CA PRO A 33 6.38 6.67 2.10
C PRO A 33 5.66 7.61 1.11
N LEU A 34 5.80 7.40 -0.21
CA LEU A 34 5.07 8.17 -1.21
C LEU A 34 3.57 7.81 -1.22
N TYR A 35 3.23 6.53 -1.05
CA TYR A 35 1.84 6.10 -0.87
C TYR A 35 1.19 6.77 0.34
N VAL A 36 1.93 6.85 1.45
CA VAL A 36 1.50 7.59 2.64
C VAL A 36 1.32 9.09 2.33
N GLY A 37 2.20 9.69 1.54
CA GLY A 37 2.05 11.08 1.11
C GLY A 37 0.83 11.34 0.23
N LEU A 38 0.46 10.39 -0.64
CA LEU A 38 -0.79 10.47 -1.40
C LEU A 38 -2.01 10.46 -0.46
N ILE A 39 -2.03 9.59 0.56
CA ILE A 39 -3.09 9.58 1.59
C ILE A 39 -3.20 10.94 2.29
N TYR A 40 -2.06 11.57 2.59
CA TYR A 40 -2.04 12.91 3.20
C TYR A 40 -2.59 14.00 2.26
N ILE A 41 -2.27 13.94 0.97
CA ILE A 41 -2.82 14.86 -0.04
C ILE A 41 -4.33 14.68 -0.15
N VAL A 42 -4.85 13.45 -0.13
CA VAL A 42 -6.30 13.19 -0.14
C VAL A 42 -6.97 13.83 1.08
N ASN A 43 -6.35 13.74 2.27
CA ASN A 43 -6.83 14.46 3.45
C ASN A 43 -6.87 15.98 3.26
N LYS A 44 -5.79 16.58 2.74
CA LYS A 44 -5.74 18.02 2.45
C LYS A 44 -6.80 18.45 1.45
N TYR A 45 -6.99 17.68 0.38
CA TYR A 45 -8.04 17.89 -0.60
C TYR A 45 -9.44 17.86 0.04
N ASN A 46 -9.71 16.83 0.85
CA ASN A 46 -10.99 16.68 1.55
C ASN A 46 -11.26 17.79 2.57
N THR A 47 -10.20 18.33 3.18
CA THR A 47 -10.28 19.43 4.17
C THR A 47 -10.15 20.81 3.56
N LYS A 48 -10.14 20.93 2.22
CA LYS A 48 -10.02 22.19 1.47
C LYS A 48 -8.76 23.00 1.84
N LYS A 49 -7.68 22.32 2.22
CA LYS A 49 -6.36 22.93 2.47
C LYS A 49 -5.55 23.00 1.18
N GLN A 50 -4.59 23.92 1.14
CA GLN A 50 -3.66 24.04 0.01
C GLN A 50 -2.75 22.80 -0.06
N ILE A 51 -2.67 22.22 -1.26
CA ILE A 51 -1.83 21.07 -1.57
C ILE A 51 -0.54 21.59 -2.18
N ASP A 52 0.60 21.11 -1.67
CA ASP A 52 1.92 21.39 -2.21
C ASP A 52 2.59 20.08 -2.65
N PHE A 53 3.50 20.15 -3.63
CA PHE A 53 4.24 18.98 -4.07
C PHE A 53 5.09 18.36 -2.94
N ALA A 54 5.57 19.17 -2.00
CA ALA A 54 6.30 18.70 -0.82
C ALA A 54 5.46 17.79 0.10
N ASP A 55 4.12 17.83 0.01
CA ASP A 55 3.23 16.97 0.78
C ASP A 55 3.36 15.49 0.39
N LEU A 56 3.79 15.18 -0.85
CA LEU A 56 4.09 13.81 -1.27
C LEU A 56 5.18 13.15 -0.42
N PHE A 57 6.10 13.96 0.10
CA PHE A 57 7.25 13.48 0.86
C PHE A 57 7.01 13.45 2.36
N ILE A 58 5.78 13.67 2.82
CA ILE A 58 5.45 13.66 4.25
C ILE A 58 5.81 12.34 4.93
N GLY A 59 5.64 11.20 4.26
CA GLY A 59 5.98 9.89 4.82
C GLY A 59 7.49 9.71 5.07
N TYR A 60 8.35 10.49 4.40
CA TYR A 60 9.79 10.50 4.68
C TYR A 60 10.13 11.39 5.87
N LYS A 61 9.30 12.39 6.18
CA LYS A 61 9.51 13.31 7.31
C LYS A 61 8.86 12.80 8.59
N GLN A 62 7.71 12.15 8.48
CA GLN A 62 6.91 11.70 9.60
C GLN A 62 6.83 10.19 9.64
N ASN A 63 7.23 9.62 10.76
CA ASN A 63 7.10 8.19 11.06
C ASN A 63 7.74 7.25 10.02
N PHE A 64 8.80 7.73 9.36
CA PHE A 64 9.47 7.05 8.23
C PHE A 64 9.89 5.61 8.55
N VAL A 65 10.55 5.40 9.69
CA VAL A 65 11.05 4.07 10.09
C VAL A 65 9.90 3.07 10.24
N ASN A 66 8.80 3.48 10.89
CA ASN A 66 7.64 2.59 11.05
C ASN A 66 6.90 2.35 9.73
N ILE A 67 6.87 3.32 8.82
CA ILE A 67 6.36 3.12 7.46
C ILE A 67 7.20 2.08 6.71
N LEU A 68 8.53 2.15 6.81
CA LEU A 68 9.40 1.15 6.19
C LEU A 68 9.19 -0.24 6.80
N ILE A 69 9.18 -0.35 8.14
CA ILE A 69 8.96 -1.63 8.83
C ILE A 69 7.60 -2.20 8.42
N TYR A 70 6.55 -1.38 8.39
CA TYR A 70 5.22 -1.81 7.96
C TYR A 70 5.21 -2.27 6.50
N SER A 71 5.91 -1.58 5.60
CA SER A 71 6.01 -1.98 4.19
C SER A 71 6.67 -3.35 4.02
N ILE A 72 7.67 -3.66 4.84
CA ILE A 72 8.33 -4.96 4.84
C ILE A 72 7.38 -6.05 5.37
N ILE A 73 6.73 -5.81 6.51
CA ILE A 73 5.79 -6.76 7.11
C ILE A 73 4.61 -7.04 6.16
N SER A 74 3.95 -5.98 5.68
CA SER A 74 2.84 -6.08 4.73
C SER A 74 3.27 -6.70 3.40
N GLY A 75 4.50 -6.41 2.94
CA GLY A 75 5.10 -7.02 1.75
C GLY A 75 5.30 -8.53 1.90
N ILE A 76 5.82 -9.00 3.04
CA ILE A 76 5.97 -10.43 3.34
C ILE A 76 4.60 -11.12 3.41
N ILE A 77 3.64 -10.54 4.13
CA ILE A 77 2.28 -11.07 4.22
C ILE A 77 1.65 -11.19 2.82
N SER A 78 1.79 -10.14 2.01
CA SER A 78 1.27 -10.08 0.66
C SER A 78 1.93 -11.08 -0.29
N SER A 79 3.26 -11.25 -0.22
CA SER A 79 3.99 -12.17 -1.09
C SER A 79 3.70 -13.63 -0.78
N VAL A 80 3.55 -13.97 0.51
CA VAL A 80 3.10 -15.31 0.94
C VAL A 80 1.67 -15.58 0.46
N ALA A 81 0.76 -14.62 0.64
CA ALA A 81 -0.62 -14.74 0.19
C ALA A 81 -0.73 -14.88 -1.34
N MET A 82 0.15 -14.19 -2.09
CA MET A 82 0.21 -14.30 -3.55
C MET A 82 0.74 -15.67 -4.01
N THR A 83 1.74 -16.22 -3.33
CA THR A 83 2.30 -17.56 -3.60
C THR A 83 1.23 -18.65 -3.42
N LEU A 84 0.26 -18.46 -2.53
CA LEU A 84 -0.85 -19.38 -2.26
C LEU A 84 -2.01 -19.29 -3.29
N CYS A 85 -1.72 -19.03 -4.57
CA CYS A 85 -2.70 -18.99 -5.68
C CYS A 85 -3.54 -17.70 -5.79
N PHE A 86 -3.00 -16.53 -5.44
CA PHE A 86 -3.62 -15.20 -5.59
C PHE A 86 -4.93 -14.95 -4.80
N PHE A 87 -5.88 -15.89 -4.75
CA PHE A 87 -7.11 -15.78 -3.98
C PHE A 87 -6.89 -15.37 -2.52
N PRO A 88 -5.92 -15.95 -1.79
CA PRO A 88 -5.68 -15.54 -0.39
C PRO A 88 -5.28 -14.08 -0.25
N PHE A 89 -4.63 -13.50 -1.26
CA PHE A 89 -4.26 -12.08 -1.24
C PHE A 89 -5.49 -11.18 -1.09
N ILE A 90 -6.57 -11.47 -1.82
CA ILE A 90 -7.82 -10.69 -1.75
C ILE A 90 -8.45 -10.75 -0.35
N PHE A 91 -8.35 -11.89 0.33
CA PHE A 91 -8.89 -12.06 1.68
C PHE A 91 -8.00 -11.49 2.78
N VAL A 92 -6.68 -11.39 2.54
CA VAL A 92 -5.71 -10.90 3.52
C VAL A 92 -5.51 -9.39 3.44
N TYR A 93 -5.54 -8.80 2.24
CA TYR A 93 -5.34 -7.37 2.02
C TYR A 93 -6.24 -6.44 2.84
N PRO A 94 -7.53 -6.77 3.10
CA PRO A 94 -8.41 -5.90 3.91
C PRO A 94 -7.86 -5.64 5.32
N PHE A 95 -7.13 -6.58 5.91
CA PHE A 95 -6.49 -6.40 7.22
C PHE A 95 -5.33 -5.41 7.20
N LEU A 96 -4.77 -5.11 6.03
CA LEU A 96 -3.67 -4.17 5.84
C LEU A 96 -4.15 -2.76 5.41
N LEU A 97 -5.43 -2.63 5.06
CA LEU A 97 -5.98 -1.42 4.45
C LEU A 97 -5.80 -0.14 5.30
N LEU A 98 -5.94 -0.25 6.63
CA LEU A 98 -5.83 0.91 7.54
C LEU A 98 -4.40 1.16 8.04
N GLY A 99 -3.44 0.28 7.79
CA GLY A 99 -2.11 0.40 8.37
C GLY A 99 -1.41 1.71 8.01
N TYR A 100 -1.38 2.06 6.72
CA TYR A 100 -0.76 3.31 6.26
C TYR A 100 -1.46 4.58 6.80
N PRO A 101 -2.80 4.72 6.73
CA PRO A 101 -3.50 5.83 7.39
C PRO A 101 -3.23 5.94 8.90
N ILE A 102 -3.23 4.82 9.64
CA ILE A 102 -2.97 4.83 11.09
C ILE A 102 -1.54 5.29 11.37
N LEU A 103 -0.55 4.77 10.65
CA LEU A 103 0.84 5.20 10.77
C LEU A 103 1.03 6.70 10.54
N LEU A 104 0.31 7.26 9.57
CA LEU A 104 0.40 8.67 9.22
C LEU A 104 -0.29 9.56 10.24
N PHE A 105 -1.57 9.33 10.50
CA PHE A 105 -2.40 10.27 11.26
C PHE A 105 -2.27 10.10 12.76
N GLU A 106 -2.00 8.88 13.23
CA GLU A 106 -1.85 8.56 14.66
C GLU A 106 -0.39 8.50 15.11
N ASN A 107 0.58 8.48 14.17
CA ASN A 107 2.01 8.33 14.47
C ASN A 107 2.30 7.04 15.28
N ALA A 108 1.50 5.99 15.06
CA ALA A 108 1.64 4.71 15.74
C ALA A 108 2.87 3.94 15.27
N SER A 109 3.31 2.94 16.04
CA SER A 109 4.32 1.99 15.57
C SER A 109 3.76 1.03 14.51
N ALA A 110 4.64 0.39 13.72
CA ALA A 110 4.23 -0.56 12.67
C ALA A 110 3.37 -1.72 13.18
N THR A 111 3.70 -2.25 14.35
CA THR A 111 3.00 -3.36 14.99
C THR A 111 1.66 -2.93 15.57
N GLU A 112 1.58 -1.75 16.20
CA GLU A 112 0.33 -1.18 16.68
C GLU A 112 -0.63 -0.87 15.53
N ALA A 113 -0.12 -0.27 14.44
CA ALA A 113 -0.92 0.02 13.26
C ALA A 113 -1.47 -1.26 12.62
N LEU A 114 -0.65 -2.32 12.53
CA LEU A 114 -1.08 -3.62 12.04
C LEU A 114 -2.14 -4.24 12.94
N GLY A 115 -1.91 -4.29 14.26
CA GLY A 115 -2.86 -4.85 15.22
C GLY A 115 -4.20 -4.12 15.23
N LYS A 116 -4.17 -2.79 15.19
CA LYS A 116 -5.37 -1.95 15.15
C LYS A 116 -6.13 -2.13 13.83
N SER A 117 -5.42 -2.11 12.70
CA SER A 117 -6.01 -2.39 11.38
C SER A 117 -6.65 -3.77 11.34
N PHE A 118 -5.97 -4.79 11.89
CA PHE A 118 -6.49 -6.15 11.96
C PHE A 118 -7.77 -6.26 12.79
N ASN A 119 -7.79 -5.66 13.99
CA ASN A 119 -8.96 -5.72 14.87
C ASN A 119 -10.18 -5.04 14.24
N ILE A 120 -10.01 -3.83 13.70
CA ILE A 120 -11.11 -3.08 13.06
C ILE A 120 -11.61 -3.82 11.81
N ALA A 121 -10.69 -4.30 10.97
CA ALA A 121 -11.04 -5.04 9.76
C ALA A 121 -11.71 -6.37 10.09
N LYS A 122 -11.32 -7.06 11.17
CA LYS A 122 -11.96 -8.31 11.60
C LYS A 122 -13.40 -8.09 12.04
N GLU A 123 -13.67 -7.03 12.80
CA GLU A 123 -15.03 -6.70 13.26
C GLU A 123 -15.95 -6.27 12.10
N ASN A 124 -15.39 -5.66 11.05
CA ASN A 124 -16.13 -5.10 9.92
C ASN A 124 -15.73 -5.72 8.58
N TYR A 125 -15.40 -7.01 8.59
CA TYR A 125 -14.69 -7.66 7.48
C TYR A 125 -15.41 -7.56 6.14
N GLY A 126 -16.73 -7.71 6.12
CA GLY A 126 -17.52 -7.59 4.88
C GLY A 126 -17.35 -6.23 4.19
N THR A 127 -17.37 -5.14 4.97
CA THR A 127 -17.18 -3.78 4.45
C THR A 127 -15.76 -3.57 3.93
N PHE A 128 -14.77 -4.06 4.67
CA PHE A 128 -13.36 -3.96 4.30
C PHE A 128 -13.01 -4.78 3.05
N LEU A 129 -13.57 -5.98 2.95
CA LEU A 129 -13.45 -6.84 1.78
C LEU A 129 -14.11 -6.18 0.57
N GLY A 130 -15.34 -5.67 0.72
CA GLY A 130 -16.04 -4.95 -0.35
C GLY A 130 -15.26 -3.71 -0.83
N ALA A 131 -14.76 -2.89 0.10
CA ALA A 131 -13.95 -1.72 -0.24
C ALA A 131 -12.66 -2.10 -0.97
N THR A 132 -11.99 -3.17 -0.53
CA THR A 132 -10.76 -3.68 -1.17
C THR A 132 -11.04 -4.21 -2.57
N VAL A 133 -12.11 -4.99 -2.74
CA VAL A 133 -12.48 -5.58 -4.04
C VAL A 133 -12.90 -4.50 -5.03
N VAL A 134 -13.79 -3.58 -4.63
CA VAL A 134 -14.22 -2.46 -5.49
C VAL A 134 -13.03 -1.55 -5.80
N GLY A 135 -12.20 -1.27 -4.79
CA GLY A 135 -10.93 -0.55 -4.93
C GLY A 135 -10.01 -1.16 -5.98
N GLY A 136 -9.80 -2.47 -5.88
CA GLY A 136 -8.97 -3.25 -6.79
C GLY A 136 -9.55 -3.33 -8.21
N LEU A 137 -10.85 -3.58 -8.36
CA LEU A 137 -11.50 -3.66 -9.67
C LEU A 137 -11.42 -2.34 -10.43
N ILE A 138 -11.67 -1.20 -9.77
CA ILE A 138 -11.53 0.12 -10.39
C ILE A 138 -10.06 0.40 -10.74
N SER A 139 -9.14 0.01 -9.86
CA SER A 139 -7.71 0.15 -10.12
C SER A 139 -7.27 -0.62 -11.37
N ILE A 140 -7.73 -1.88 -11.50
CA ILE A 140 -7.48 -2.73 -12.68
C ILE A 140 -8.16 -2.15 -13.92
N ALA A 141 -9.41 -1.70 -13.81
CA ALA A 141 -10.15 -1.12 -14.93
C ALA A 141 -9.43 0.10 -15.52
N GLY A 142 -8.85 0.98 -14.68
CA GLY A 142 -8.08 2.10 -15.19
C GLY A 142 -6.76 1.68 -15.87
N VAL A 143 -6.12 0.60 -15.43
CA VAL A 143 -4.95 0.06 -16.16
C VAL A 143 -5.37 -0.45 -17.55
N ILE A 144 -6.51 -1.13 -17.65
CA ILE A 144 -7.05 -1.68 -18.91
C ILE A 144 -7.46 -0.57 -19.89
N LEU A 145 -7.99 0.55 -19.41
CA LEU A 145 -8.49 1.69 -20.21
C LEU A 145 -7.38 2.64 -20.73
N CYS A 146 -6.29 2.08 -21.29
CA CYS A 146 -5.33 2.79 -22.17
C CYS A 146 -4.25 3.68 -21.51
N GLY A 147 -3.62 3.25 -20.41
CA GLY A 147 -2.31 3.80 -19.96
C GLY A 147 -2.36 5.18 -19.27
N ILE A 148 -3.30 6.06 -19.66
CA ILE A 148 -3.62 7.30 -18.92
C ILE A 148 -4.24 6.94 -17.56
N GLY A 149 -5.02 5.86 -17.54
CA GLY A 149 -5.65 5.40 -16.32
C GLY A 149 -4.64 4.97 -15.26
N ILE A 150 -3.40 4.56 -15.58
CA ILE A 150 -2.37 4.23 -14.57
C ILE A 150 -2.09 5.43 -13.65
N ILE A 151 -2.01 6.65 -14.21
CA ILE A 151 -1.77 7.87 -13.43
C ILE A 151 -2.98 8.19 -12.54
N ALA A 152 -4.19 7.92 -13.04
CA ALA A 152 -5.44 8.16 -12.31
C ALA A 152 -5.76 7.05 -11.28
N THR A 153 -5.38 5.80 -11.53
CA THR A 153 -5.61 4.65 -10.63
C THR A 153 -4.50 4.46 -9.62
N ALA A 154 -3.29 4.96 -9.86
CA ALA A 154 -2.21 4.97 -8.87
C ALA A 154 -2.65 5.54 -7.50
N PRO A 155 -3.32 6.71 -7.42
CA PRO A 155 -3.82 7.23 -6.14
C PRO A 155 -5.18 6.63 -5.72
N PHE A 156 -5.88 5.87 -6.56
CA PHE A 156 -7.25 5.44 -6.26
C PHE A 156 -7.33 4.58 -5.01
N MET A 157 -6.41 3.62 -4.86
CA MET A 157 -6.38 2.79 -3.66
C MET A 157 -6.05 3.61 -2.39
N MET A 158 -5.27 4.69 -2.52
CA MET A 158 -4.97 5.61 -1.41
C MET A 158 -6.22 6.39 -0.97
N ILE A 159 -7.08 6.76 -1.93
CA ILE A 159 -8.38 7.35 -1.63
C ILE A 159 -9.25 6.35 -0.86
N VAL A 160 -9.31 5.09 -1.30
CA VAL A 160 -10.06 4.04 -0.58
C VAL A 160 -9.54 3.88 0.85
N MET A 161 -8.22 3.78 1.05
CA MET A 161 -7.61 3.69 2.38
C MET A 161 -8.00 4.88 3.27
N TYR A 162 -7.92 6.10 2.73
CA TYR A 162 -8.31 7.32 3.44
C TYR A 162 -9.81 7.34 3.79
N SER A 163 -10.68 6.97 2.85
CA SER A 163 -12.12 6.96 3.04
C SER A 163 -12.55 5.94 4.08
N VAL A 164 -11.98 4.73 4.05
CA VAL A 164 -12.25 3.70 5.07
C VAL A 164 -11.71 4.14 6.43
N TYR A 165 -10.53 4.77 6.48
CA TYR A 165 -10.02 5.37 7.71
C TYR A 165 -11.00 6.41 8.28
N CYS A 166 -11.51 7.33 7.46
CA CYS A 166 -12.48 8.32 7.91
C CYS A 166 -13.79 7.69 8.40
N ALA A 167 -14.23 6.61 7.78
CA ALA A 167 -15.47 5.92 8.14
C ALA A 167 -15.40 5.24 9.53
N PHE A 168 -14.25 4.66 9.89
CA PHE A 168 -14.10 3.88 11.13
C PHE A 168 -13.35 4.59 12.25
N LEU A 169 -12.43 5.49 11.93
CA LEU A 169 -11.58 6.20 12.90
C LEU A 169 -11.90 7.70 12.97
N GLY A 170 -12.83 8.19 12.15
CA GLY A 170 -13.27 9.58 12.14
C GLY A 170 -12.31 10.51 11.42
N LYS A 171 -12.52 11.83 11.60
CA LYS A 171 -11.75 12.86 10.88
C LYS A 171 -10.27 12.82 11.30
N PRO A 172 -9.32 12.62 10.37
CA PRO A 172 -7.91 12.53 10.71
C PRO A 172 -7.36 13.83 11.32
N ARG A 173 -6.42 13.65 12.26
CA ARG A 173 -5.71 14.76 12.89
C ARG A 173 -5.01 15.59 11.83
N GLN A 174 -5.17 16.90 11.92
CA GLN A 174 -4.49 17.82 11.03
C GLN A 174 -3.00 17.88 11.41
N ILE A 175 -2.14 17.51 10.46
CA ILE A 175 -0.70 17.62 10.62
C ILE A 175 -0.33 19.06 10.24
N GLU A 176 -0.11 19.92 11.23
CA GLU A 176 0.35 21.29 11.03
C GLU A 176 1.86 21.35 11.25
N PHE A 177 2.60 21.74 10.23
CA PHE A 177 4.01 22.07 10.37
C PHE A 177 4.13 23.57 10.63
N LYS A 178 4.75 23.95 11.75
CA LYS A 178 5.35 25.27 11.87
C LYS A 178 6.51 25.31 10.87
N LYS A 179 6.41 26.24 9.91
CA LYS A 179 7.52 26.61 9.01
C LYS A 179 8.72 27.08 9.82
#